data_AF-A0A9E1TRN1-F1
#
_entry.id   AF-A0A9E1TRN1-F1
#
_cell.length_a   1.000
_cell.length_b   1.000
_cell.length_c   1.000
_cell.angle_alpha   90.00
_cell.angle_beta   90.00
_cell.angle_gamma   90.00
#
_symmetry.space_group_name_H-M   'P 1'
#
loop_
_entity.id
_entity.type
_entity.pdbx_description
1 polymer ?
#
loop_
_entity_poly.entity_id
_entity_poly.type
_entity_poly.pdbx_seq_one_letter_code
_entity_poly.pdbx_strand_id
1 'polypeptide(L)'
;HEVQPENFSSIPTTMWWSIITLTTVGYGDVSPMTSLGKLVGAATAIMGICVVALLTGIVATAFANQVARRKDIFEAEIVHALADGIISQEEHERIKQMQTDLGLSDEHAKALIELLSERGTAKTD
;
A
#
# COMPACT_ATOMS: atom_id res chain seq x y z
N HIS A 1 -13.29 -34.25 -23.20
CA HIS A 1 -14.72 -34.24 -22.87
C HIS A 1 -15.19 -35.47 -22.08
N GLU A 2 -14.51 -36.63 -22.15
CA GLU A 2 -15.02 -37.87 -21.51
C GLU A 2 -14.76 -38.00 -20.00
N VAL A 3 -13.82 -37.24 -19.43
CA VAL A 3 -13.35 -37.49 -18.03
C VAL A 3 -14.27 -36.85 -16.98
N GLN A 4 -14.91 -35.71 -17.27
CA GLN A 4 -15.87 -35.04 -16.38
C GLN A 4 -16.91 -34.21 -17.19
N PRO A 5 -17.84 -34.87 -17.88
CA PRO A 5 -18.78 -34.20 -18.78
C PRO A 5 -19.77 -33.29 -18.05
N GLU A 6 -20.14 -33.58 -16.79
CA GLU A 6 -21.09 -32.75 -16.03
C GLU A 6 -20.44 -31.52 -15.38
N ASN A 7 -19.26 -31.70 -14.76
CA ASN A 7 -18.57 -30.63 -14.03
C ASN A 7 -17.93 -29.56 -14.94
N PHE A 8 -17.53 -29.94 -16.16
CA PHE A 8 -17.00 -29.04 -17.18
C PHE A 8 -17.92 -29.02 -18.42
N SER A 9 -19.23 -29.13 -18.19
CA SER A 9 -20.27 -29.18 -19.24
C SER A 9 -20.46 -27.85 -19.98
N SER A 10 -20.22 -26.73 -19.30
CA SER A 10 -20.50 -25.39 -19.82
C SER A 10 -19.47 -24.36 -19.36
N ILE A 11 -19.39 -23.24 -20.10
CA ILE A 11 -18.50 -22.12 -19.75
C ILE A 11 -18.82 -21.60 -18.33
N PRO A 12 -20.08 -21.32 -17.94
CA PRO A 12 -20.39 -20.85 -16.59
C PRO A 12 -19.92 -21.79 -15.48
N THR A 13 -20.14 -23.10 -15.62
CA THR A 13 -19.69 -24.09 -14.62
C THR A 13 -18.16 -24.14 -14.51
N THR A 14 -17.47 -24.01 -15.64
CA THR A 14 -16.00 -23.95 -15.67
C THR A 14 -15.48 -22.64 -15.07
N MET A 15 -16.18 -21.53 -15.27
CA MET A 15 -15.85 -20.24 -14.65
C MET A 15 -15.99 -20.29 -13.14
N TRP A 16 -17.02 -20.97 -12.61
CA TRP A 16 -17.17 -21.16 -11.16
C TRP A 16 -15.91 -21.81 -10.56
N TRP A 17 -15.49 -22.96 -11.09
CA TRP A 17 -14.25 -23.63 -10.68
C TRP A 17 -13.02 -22.70 -10.80
N SER A 18 -12.92 -21.96 -11.90
CA SER A 18 -11.80 -21.06 -12.15
C SER A 18 -11.76 -19.93 -11.13
N ILE A 19 -12.90 -19.33 -10.80
CA ILE A 19 -13.01 -18.23 -9.82
C ILE A 19 -12.61 -18.72 -8.44
N ILE A 20 -13.20 -19.81 -7.94
CA ILE A 20 -12.91 -20.32 -6.58
C ILE A 20 -11.46 -20.80 -6.45
N THR A 21 -10.85 -21.29 -7.53
CA THR A 21 -9.43 -21.69 -7.56
C THR A 21 -8.54 -20.46 -7.58
N LEU A 22 -8.85 -19.48 -8.44
CA LEU A 22 -8.10 -18.22 -8.57
C LEU A 22 -8.16 -17.38 -7.29
N THR A 23 -9.29 -17.36 -6.59
CA THR A 23 -9.44 -16.65 -5.32
C THR A 23 -8.94 -17.45 -4.11
N THR A 24 -8.32 -18.62 -4.34
CA THR A 24 -7.78 -19.52 -3.30
C THR A 24 -8.83 -20.09 -2.33
N VAL A 25 -10.12 -20.00 -2.63
CA VAL A 25 -11.20 -20.58 -1.83
C VAL A 25 -11.21 -22.11 -1.91
N GLY A 26 -11.17 -22.66 -3.13
CA GLY A 26 -10.95 -24.08 -3.38
C GLY A 26 -11.88 -25.06 -2.62
N TYR A 27 -13.20 -24.95 -2.79
CA TYR A 27 -14.17 -25.85 -2.13
C TYR A 27 -13.92 -27.34 -2.38
N GLY A 28 -13.29 -27.70 -3.51
CA GLY A 28 -12.96 -29.08 -3.88
C GLY A 28 -14.13 -29.86 -4.46
N ASP A 29 -15.27 -29.20 -4.69
CA ASP A 29 -16.46 -29.71 -5.39
C ASP A 29 -16.16 -30.09 -6.85
N VAL A 30 -15.32 -29.31 -7.52
CA VAL A 30 -14.87 -29.57 -8.89
C VAL A 30 -13.35 -29.42 -8.96
N SER A 31 -12.68 -30.37 -9.61
CA SER A 31 -11.24 -30.27 -9.87
C SER A 31 -10.82 -31.07 -11.12
N PRO A 32 -9.81 -30.59 -11.88
CA PRO A 32 -9.32 -31.30 -13.04
C PRO A 32 -8.60 -32.60 -12.65
N MET A 33 -9.00 -33.72 -13.28
CA MET A 33 -8.39 -35.03 -12.99
C MET A 33 -7.25 -35.42 -13.93
N THR A 34 -7.21 -34.86 -15.14
CA THR A 34 -6.17 -35.17 -16.13
C THR A 34 -4.85 -34.49 -15.77
N SER A 35 -3.72 -35.08 -16.15
CA SER A 35 -2.39 -34.50 -15.89
C SER A 35 -2.25 -33.09 -16.46
N LEU A 36 -2.75 -32.86 -17.68
CA LEU A 36 -2.75 -31.54 -18.29
C LEU A 36 -3.69 -30.56 -17.56
N GLY A 37 -4.87 -31.01 -17.15
CA GLY A 37 -5.81 -30.18 -16.39
C GLY A 37 -5.25 -29.78 -15.02
N LYS A 38 -4.53 -30.68 -14.34
CA LYS A 38 -3.84 -30.39 -13.07
C LYS A 38 -2.76 -29.33 -13.25
N LEU A 39 -2.01 -29.36 -14.36
CA LEU A 39 -1.02 -28.33 -14.68
C LEU A 39 -1.69 -26.95 -14.85
N VAL A 40 -2.80 -26.89 -15.59
CA VAL A 40 -3.58 -25.66 -15.75
C VAL A 40 -4.13 -25.18 -14.41
N GLY A 41 -4.68 -26.09 -13.59
CA GLY A 41 -5.15 -25.76 -12.24
C GLY A 41 -4.05 -25.20 -11.34
N ALA A 42 -2.85 -25.76 -11.39
CA ALA A 42 -1.69 -25.25 -10.66
C ALA A 42 -1.29 -23.85 -11.13
N ALA A 43 -1.27 -23.61 -12.45
CA ALA A 43 -0.99 -22.29 -13.01
C ALA A 43 -2.06 -21.25 -12.60
N THR A 44 -3.35 -21.62 -12.62
CA THR A 44 -4.45 -20.76 -12.16
C THR A 44 -4.31 -20.40 -10.68
N ALA A 45 -3.96 -21.36 -9.83
CA ALA A 45 -3.75 -21.11 -8.40
C ALA A 45 -2.58 -20.12 -8.15
N ILE A 46 -1.46 -20.30 -8.86
CA ILE A 46 -0.31 -19.37 -8.78
C ILE A 46 -0.71 -17.96 -9.24
N MET A 47 -1.45 -17.86 -10.34
CA MET A 47 -1.94 -16.58 -10.85
C MET A 47 -2.81 -15.85 -9.82
N GLY A 48 -3.63 -16.59 -9.08
CA GLY A 48 -4.44 -16.06 -7.99
C GLY A 48 -3.62 -15.35 -6.92
N ILE A 49 -2.56 -16.01 -6.46
CA ILE A 49 -1.63 -15.43 -5.48
C ILE A 49 -0.94 -14.19 -6.06
N CYS A 50 -0.51 -14.23 -7.33
CA CYS A 50 0.10 -13.07 -7.99
C CYS A 50 -0.85 -11.86 -8.02
N VAL A 51 -2.14 -12.07 -8.33
CA VAL A 51 -3.14 -10.99 -8.33
C VAL A 51 -3.29 -10.39 -6.93
N VAL A 52 -3.43 -11.21 -5.90
CA VAL A 52 -3.55 -10.73 -4.52
C VAL A 52 -2.28 -9.96 -4.09
N ALA A 53 -1.10 -10.48 -4.42
CA ALA A 53 0.17 -9.83 -4.11
C ALA A 53 0.29 -8.45 -4.79
N LEU A 54 -0.11 -8.34 -6.06
CA LEU A 54 -0.10 -7.09 -6.80
C LEU A 54 -1.07 -6.06 -6.19
N LEU A 55 -2.30 -6.47 -5.87
CA LEU A 55 -3.29 -5.59 -5.24
C LEU A 55 -2.80 -5.09 -3.88
N THR A 56 -2.30 -5.99 -3.03
CA THR A 56 -1.70 -5.63 -1.73
C THR A 56 -0.54 -4.67 -1.91
N GLY A 57 0.34 -4.92 -2.89
CA GLY A 57 1.49 -4.05 -3.19
C GLY A 57 1.07 -2.64 -3.62
N ILE A 58 0.06 -2.53 -4.49
CA ILE A 58 -0.48 -1.23 -4.93
C ILE A 58 -1.06 -0.45 -3.75
N VAL A 59 -1.90 -1.11 -2.93
CA VAL A 59 -2.53 -0.47 -1.77
C VAL A 59 -1.47 -0.04 -0.74
N ALA A 60 -0.53 -0.92 -0.40
CA ALA A 60 0.56 -0.62 0.52
C ALA A 60 1.41 0.57 0.03
N THR A 61 1.74 0.62 -1.26
CA THR A 61 2.48 1.72 -1.87
C THR A 61 1.68 3.02 -1.83
N ALA A 62 0.37 2.98 -2.11
CA ALA A 62 -0.49 4.16 -2.02
C ALA A 62 -0.53 4.75 -0.60
N PHE A 63 -0.66 3.89 0.43
CA PHE A 63 -0.61 4.32 1.82
C PHE A 63 0.76 4.87 2.22
N ALA A 64 1.85 4.19 1.85
CA ALA A 64 3.20 4.65 2.12
C ALA A 64 3.47 6.03 1.49
N ASN A 65 3.08 6.21 0.23
CA ASN A 65 3.19 7.49 -0.47
C ASN A 65 2.34 8.58 0.18
N GLN A 66 1.14 8.26 0.67
CA GLN A 66 0.29 9.23 1.36
C GLN A 66 0.92 9.68 2.69
N VAL A 67 1.49 8.75 3.46
CA VAL A 67 2.20 9.07 4.71
C VAL A 67 3.44 9.91 4.44
N ALA A 68 4.26 9.53 3.45
CA ALA A 68 5.43 10.30 3.03
C ALA A 68 5.03 11.71 2.61
N ARG A 69 4.00 11.87 1.78
CA ARG A 69 3.52 13.17 1.32
C ARG A 69 3.08 14.08 2.47
N ARG A 70 2.44 13.54 3.51
CA ARG A 70 2.07 14.36 4.69
C ARG A 70 3.29 14.82 5.48
N LYS A 71 4.34 13.98 5.57
CA LYS A 71 5.63 14.38 6.16
C LYS A 71 6.33 15.46 5.35
N ASP A 72 6.36 15.34 4.02
CA ASP A 72 6.94 16.37 3.14
C ASP A 72 6.25 17.73 3.32
N ILE A 73 4.91 17.74 3.48
CA ILE A 73 4.15 18.97 3.73
C ILE A 73 4.52 19.57 5.09
N PHE A 74 4.65 18.74 6.13
CA PHE A 74 5.06 19.20 7.46
C PHE A 74 6.48 19.79 7.47
N GLU A 75 7.43 19.13 6.80
CA GLU A 75 8.79 19.67 6.63
C GLU A 75 8.79 21.00 5.88
N ALA A 76 7.97 21.13 4.83
CA ALA A 76 7.84 22.37 4.08
C ALA A 76 7.28 23.51 4.95
N GLU A 77 6.30 23.23 5.81
CA GLU A 77 5.75 24.22 6.75
C GLU A 77 6.80 24.67 7.77
N ILE A 78 7.59 23.74 8.31
CA ILE A 78 8.70 24.08 9.22
C ILE A 78 9.73 24.97 8.52
N VAL A 79 10.14 24.62 7.30
CA VAL A 79 11.09 25.41 6.52
C VAL A 79 10.53 26.81 6.23
N HIS A 80 9.24 26.92 5.93
CA HIS A 80 8.58 28.21 5.74
C HIS A 80 8.62 29.05 7.02
N ALA A 81 8.25 28.47 8.17
CA ALA A 81 8.26 29.14 9.46
C ALA A 81 9.66 29.54 9.96
N LEU A 82 10.71 28.92 9.43
CA LEU A 82 12.10 29.27 9.73
C LEU A 82 12.68 30.31 8.76
N ALA A 83 12.00 30.65 7.67
CA ALA A 83 12.56 31.43 6.57
C ALA A 83 12.87 32.89 6.96
N ASP A 84 12.11 33.47 7.90
CA ASP A 84 12.31 34.81 8.43
C ASP A 84 13.10 34.83 9.76
N GLY A 85 13.49 33.65 10.26
CA GLY A 85 14.21 33.46 11.51
C GLY A 85 13.37 33.66 12.78
N ILE A 86 12.06 33.89 12.67
CA ILE A 86 11.16 34.12 13.81
C ILE A 86 9.89 33.30 13.65
N ILE A 87 9.75 32.23 14.41
CA ILE A 87 8.51 31.43 14.43
C ILE A 87 7.41 32.22 15.16
N SER A 88 6.38 32.64 14.43
CA SER A 88 5.21 33.29 15.00
C SER A 88 4.33 32.33 15.81
N GLN A 89 3.45 32.86 16.65
CA GLN A 89 2.51 32.02 17.42
C GLN A 89 1.56 31.23 16.51
N GLU A 90 1.15 31.83 15.39
CA GLU A 90 0.28 31.17 14.41
C GLU A 90 0.99 29.98 13.74
N GLU A 91 2.27 30.13 13.38
CA GLU A 91 3.07 29.03 12.82
C GLU A 91 3.33 27.94 13.86
N HIS A 92 3.59 28.31 15.10
CA HIS A 92 3.75 27.35 16.19
C HIS A 92 2.49 26.49 16.37
N GLU A 93 1.30 27.10 16.36
CA GLU A 93 0.02 26.39 16.45
C GLU A 93 -0.21 25.46 15.25
N ARG A 94 0.06 25.93 14.03
CA ARG A 94 -0.07 25.12 12.80
C ARG A 94 0.85 23.91 12.79
N ILE A 95 2.13 24.10 13.11
CA ILE A 95 3.12 23.02 13.19
C ILE A 95 2.67 22.00 14.24
N LYS A 96 2.20 22.45 15.41
CA LYS A 96 1.72 21.55 16.47
C LYS A 96 0.46 20.79 16.07
N GLN A 97 -0.44 21.41 15.32
CA GLN A 97 -1.62 20.75 14.79
C GLN A 97 -1.23 19.68 13.76
N MET A 98 -0.37 19.99 12.80
CA MET A 98 0.12 19.03 11.80
C MET A 98 0.89 17.87 12.44
N GLN A 99 1.71 18.15 13.47
CA GLN A 99 2.38 17.13 14.26
C GLN A 99 1.37 16.15 14.88
N THR A 100 0.30 16.68 15.46
CA THR A 100 -0.77 15.89 16.07
C THR A 100 -1.48 15.02 15.02
N ASP A 101 -1.81 15.59 13.86
CA ASP A 101 -2.45 14.88 12.75
C ASP A 101 -1.56 13.77 12.15
N LEU A 102 -0.23 13.94 12.21
CA LEU A 102 0.75 12.93 11.83
C LEU A 102 1.02 11.88 12.90
N GLY A 103 0.52 12.08 14.13
CA GLY A 103 0.82 11.21 15.28
C GLY A 103 2.30 11.22 15.67
N LEU A 104 3.01 12.33 15.43
CA LEU A 104 4.42 12.46 15.78
C LEU A 104 4.58 12.82 17.26
N SER A 105 5.54 12.17 17.93
CA SER A 105 5.93 12.57 19.29
C SER A 105 6.58 13.95 19.29
N ASP A 106 6.49 14.65 20.42
CA ASP A 106 7.13 15.96 20.61
C ASP A 106 8.66 15.88 20.38
N GLU A 107 9.28 14.75 20.73
CA GLU A 107 10.71 14.51 20.49
C GLU A 107 11.04 14.46 18.99
N HIS A 108 10.25 13.73 18.21
CA HIS A 108 10.45 13.65 16.76
C HIS A 108 10.24 15.01 16.06
N ALA A 109 9.23 15.77 16.49
CA ALA A 109 8.96 17.09 15.93
C ALA A 109 10.09 18.07 16.23
N LYS A 110 10.57 18.10 17.49
CA LYS A 110 11.71 18.95 17.89
C LYS A 110 12.98 18.59 17.13
N ALA A 111 13.31 17.31 17.01
CA ALA A 111 14.48 16.86 16.27
C ALA A 111 14.42 17.28 14.78
N LEU A 112 13.23 17.24 14.17
CA LEU A 112 13.05 17.67 12.78
C LEU A 112 13.21 19.19 12.63
N ILE A 113 12.67 19.97 13.56
CA ILE A 113 12.82 21.44 13.57
C ILE A 113 14.29 21.82 13.75
N GLU A 114 14.99 21.18 14.68
CA GLU A 114 16.42 21.40 14.94
C GLU A 114 17.27 21.05 13.70
N LEU A 115 17.05 19.87 13.11
CA LEU A 115 17.75 19.45 11.89
C LEU A 115 17.52 20.41 10.71
N LEU A 116 16.28 20.87 10.52
CA LEU A 116 15.95 21.79 9.43
C LEU A 116 16.49 23.20 9.68
N SER A 117 16.54 23.63 10.94
CA SER A 117 17.18 24.89 11.34
C SER A 117 18.69 24.88 11.05
N GLU A 118 19.39 23.81 11.41
CA GLU A 118 20.82 23.63 11.09
C GLU A 118 21.08 23.57 9.58
N ARG A 119 20.19 22.93 8.81
CA ARG A 119 20.33 22.87 7.36
C ARG A 119 20.12 24.22 6.67
N GLY A 120 19.31 25.10 7.27
CA GLY A 120 19.09 26.47 6.80
C GLY A 120 20.32 27.36 7.00
N THR A 121 20.97 27.27 8.16
CA THR A 121 22.15 28.09 8.50
C THR A 121 23.39 27.69 7.70
N ALA A 122 23.60 26.40 7.44
CA ALA A 122 24.73 25.90 6.65
C ALA A 122 24.74 26.33 5.16
N LYS A 123 23.65 26.95 4.67
CA LYS A 123 23.54 27.42 3.28
C LYS A 123 23.81 28.92 3.13
N THR A 124 23.93 29.64 4.24
CA THR A 124 24.15 31.10 4.32
C THR A 124 25.60 31.50 4.58
N ASP A 125 26.47 30.54 4.89
CA ASP A 125 27.94 30.69 5.00
C ASP A 125 28.64 30.22 3.70
#